data_AF-A0A835DI53-F1
#
_entry.id   AF-A0A835DI53-F1
#
_cell.length_a   1.000
_cell.length_b   1.000
_cell.length_c   1.000
_cell.angle_alpha   90.00
_cell.angle_beta   90.00
_cell.angle_gamma   90.00
#
_symmetry.space_group_name_H-M   'P 1'
#
loop_
_entity.id
_entity.type
_entity.pdbx_description
1 polymer ?
#
loop_
_entity_poly.entity_id
_entity_poly.type
_entity_poly.pdbx_seq_one_letter_code
_entity_poly.pdbx_strand_id
1 'polypeptide(L)'
;MPGSLGKNFTSRCILCRRRRPTQSRADRPWDVFINHIRIDTKRSLAVLLYDHLTRLNLHPFMDIKSMNPGDKLFPSIDNAIRNCNVGVSVFSPHYCESYFCLRELTTLMESKKKVIPIFVDIKPSELRVMDNGSFGVKELQRFRWALEEAKYTVGFTFDSSNG
;
A
#
# COMPACT_ATOMS: atom_id res chain seq x y z
N MET A 1 -29.84 -38.37 54.92
CA MET A 1 -29.75 -36.93 55.24
C MET A 1 -29.21 -36.20 54.02
N PRO A 2 -29.75 -35.00 53.70
CA PRO A 2 -30.47 -34.74 52.45
C PRO A 2 -29.79 -33.71 51.52
N GLY A 3 -30.39 -33.48 50.34
CA GLY A 3 -30.31 -32.21 49.59
C GLY A 3 -29.89 -32.38 48.12
N SER A 4 -30.85 -32.57 47.20
CA SER A 4 -31.46 -31.52 46.33
C SER A 4 -30.65 -31.28 45.06
N LEU A 5 -31.02 -31.84 43.91
CA LEU A 5 -32.01 -31.35 42.93
C LEU A 5 -31.74 -29.92 42.43
N GLY A 6 -31.39 -29.81 41.14
CA GLY A 6 -31.33 -28.56 40.38
C GLY A 6 -31.18 -28.83 38.89
N LYS A 7 -32.26 -28.61 38.14
CA LYS A 7 -32.42 -28.90 36.70
C LYS A 7 -31.74 -27.84 35.82
N ASN A 8 -31.32 -28.29 34.65
CA ASN A 8 -31.07 -27.60 33.36
C ASN A 8 -31.29 -26.08 33.29
N PHE A 9 -30.30 -25.36 32.76
CA PHE A 9 -30.56 -24.17 31.94
C PHE A 9 -29.54 -24.09 30.79
N THR A 10 -30.06 -24.17 29.57
CA THR A 10 -29.38 -23.78 28.34
C THR A 10 -28.88 -22.34 28.44
N SER A 11 -27.63 -22.08 28.07
CA SER A 11 -27.19 -20.74 27.70
C SER A 11 -26.19 -20.82 26.55
N ARG A 12 -26.75 -20.56 25.37
CA ARG A 12 -26.07 -20.38 24.10
C ARG A 12 -25.44 -18.99 24.11
N CYS A 13 -24.20 -18.85 24.55
CA CYS A 13 -23.47 -17.58 24.41
C CYS A 13 -22.89 -17.45 23.01
N ILE A 14 -23.73 -16.93 22.12
CA ILE A 14 -23.36 -16.36 20.82
C ILE A 14 -22.68 -15.01 21.10
N LEU A 15 -21.35 -14.99 21.26
CA LEU A 15 -20.49 -13.88 20.80
C LEU A 15 -18.98 -14.16 20.97
N CYS A 16 -18.48 -15.31 20.49
CA CYS A 16 -17.08 -15.36 20.09
C CYS A 16 -16.93 -14.55 18.80
N ARG A 17 -16.74 -13.23 18.92
CA ARG A 17 -16.27 -12.38 17.83
C ARG A 17 -14.96 -13.01 17.37
N ARG A 18 -14.98 -13.76 16.25
CA ARG A 18 -13.80 -14.38 15.63
C ARG A 18 -12.74 -13.29 15.50
N ARG A 19 -11.81 -13.22 16.46
CA ARG A 19 -10.57 -12.47 16.29
C ARG A 19 -9.86 -13.20 15.17
N ARG A 20 -9.67 -12.51 14.02
CA ARG A 20 -8.74 -12.97 13.00
C ARG A 20 -7.43 -13.27 13.72
N PRO A 21 -6.81 -14.44 13.50
CA PRO A 21 -5.50 -14.71 14.09
C PRO A 21 -4.59 -13.54 13.72
N THR A 22 -4.01 -12.90 14.73
CA THR A 22 -2.98 -11.90 14.52
C THR A 22 -1.80 -12.63 13.91
N GLN A 23 -1.62 -12.48 12.59
CA GLN A 23 -0.45 -12.99 11.88
C GLN A 23 0.80 -12.50 12.60
N SER A 24 1.74 -13.42 12.83
CA SER A 24 2.99 -13.09 13.49
C SER A 24 3.80 -12.17 12.59
N ARG A 25 4.68 -11.34 13.17
CA ARG A 25 5.61 -10.49 12.40
C ARG A 25 6.54 -11.31 11.48
N ALA A 26 6.64 -12.63 11.69
CA ALA A 26 7.36 -13.56 10.84
C ALA A 26 6.63 -13.93 9.53
N ASP A 27 5.31 -13.71 9.44
CA ASP A 27 4.50 -14.11 8.27
C ASP A 27 4.45 -13.05 7.16
N ARG A 28 4.86 -11.81 7.46
CA ARG A 28 4.88 -10.69 6.49
C ARG A 28 6.22 -9.97 6.53
N PRO A 29 7.11 -10.19 5.54
CA PRO A 29 8.45 -9.59 5.53
C PRO A 29 8.47 -8.07 5.40
N TRP A 30 7.37 -7.44 4.96
CA TRP A 30 7.33 -6.01 4.68
C TRP A 30 6.24 -5.32 5.51
N ASP A 31 6.62 -4.26 6.22
CA ASP A 31 5.65 -3.42 6.93
C ASP A 31 4.99 -2.44 5.96
N VAL A 32 5.77 -1.83 5.08
CA VAL A 32 5.33 -0.77 4.16
C VAL A 32 5.82 -1.08 2.75
N PHE A 33 4.98 -0.92 1.74
CA PHE A 33 5.43 -0.86 0.34
C PHE A 33 5.41 0.60 -0.12
N ILE A 34 6.54 1.13 -0.59
CA ILE A 34 6.66 2.52 -1.08
C ILE A 34 6.63 2.52 -2.60
N ASN A 35 5.54 3.03 -3.14
CA ASN A 35 5.33 3.22 -4.56
C ASN A 35 5.61 4.69 -4.92
N HIS A 36 6.57 4.93 -5.82
CA HIS A 36 7.08 6.26 -6.16
C HIS A 36 7.70 6.26 -7.56
N ILE A 37 8.03 7.44 -8.09
CA ILE A 37 8.70 7.55 -9.39
C ILE A 37 10.17 7.17 -9.24
N ARG A 38 10.62 6.19 -10.02
CA ARG A 38 12.02 5.72 -9.98
C ARG A 38 13.08 6.76 -10.32
N ILE A 39 12.72 7.84 -11.02
CA ILE A 39 13.67 8.91 -11.40
C ILE A 39 13.96 9.88 -10.24
N ASP A 40 13.23 9.73 -9.13
CA ASP A 40 13.40 10.53 -7.94
C ASP A 40 14.82 10.36 -7.38
N THR A 41 15.54 11.48 -7.26
CA THR A 41 16.96 11.48 -6.84
C THR A 41 17.13 11.03 -5.38
N LYS A 42 18.39 10.81 -4.93
CA LYS A 42 18.74 10.44 -3.55
C LYS A 42 18.21 11.39 -2.45
N ARG A 43 17.64 12.56 -2.81
CA ARG A 43 17.05 13.54 -1.90
C ARG A 43 15.52 13.62 -1.99
N SER A 44 14.86 12.68 -2.66
CA SER A 44 13.41 12.69 -2.76
C SER A 44 12.74 12.37 -1.43
N LEU A 45 11.50 12.86 -1.27
CA LEU A 45 10.67 12.57 -0.10
C LEU A 45 10.49 11.05 0.10
N ALA A 46 10.37 10.28 -0.98
CA ALA A 46 10.25 8.82 -0.91
C ALA A 46 11.49 8.19 -0.25
N VAL A 47 12.69 8.62 -0.64
CA VAL A 47 13.96 8.12 -0.06
C VAL A 47 14.07 8.51 1.41
N LEU A 48 13.74 9.76 1.77
CA LEU A 48 13.72 10.21 3.16
C LEU A 48 12.72 9.41 4.00
N LEU A 49 11.53 9.14 3.46
CA LEU A 49 10.51 8.31 4.09
C LEU A 49 11.02 6.89 4.32
N TYR A 50 11.66 6.26 3.33
CA TYR A 50 12.26 4.94 3.47
C TYR A 50 13.29 4.90 4.60
N ASP A 51 14.22 5.86 4.62
CA ASP A 51 15.30 5.91 5.61
C ASP A 51 14.72 6.17 7.02
N HIS A 52 13.70 7.02 7.14
CA HIS A 52 13.02 7.29 8.41
C HIS A 52 12.27 6.06 8.93
N LEU A 53 11.47 5.38 8.10
CA LEU A 53 10.76 4.16 8.48
C LEU A 53 11.74 3.05 8.92
N THR A 54 12.85 2.92 8.22
CA THR A 54 13.92 1.97 8.58
C THR A 54 14.50 2.30 9.96
N ARG A 55 14.77 3.58 10.27
CA ARG A 55 15.24 4.02 11.59
C ARG A 55 14.23 3.74 12.72
N LEU A 56 12.93 3.69 12.39
CA LEU A 56 11.87 3.31 13.31
C LEU A 56 11.69 1.79 13.45
N ASN A 57 12.62 0.98 12.90
CA ASN A 57 12.61 -0.47 12.97
C ASN A 57 11.38 -1.12 12.27
N LEU A 58 10.86 -0.43 11.25
CA LEU A 58 9.92 -0.95 10.27
C LEU A 58 10.70 -1.46 9.04
N HIS A 59 10.09 -2.37 8.29
CA HIS A 59 10.68 -2.94 7.07
C HIS A 59 9.98 -2.37 5.82
N PRO A 60 10.39 -1.19 5.31
CA PRO A 60 9.88 -0.69 4.04
C PRO A 60 10.47 -1.48 2.87
N PHE A 61 9.63 -1.77 1.89
CA PHE A 61 10.05 -2.18 0.55
C PHE A 61 10.02 -0.97 -0.37
N MET A 62 11.14 -0.71 -1.02
CA MET A 62 11.31 0.27 -2.10
C MET A 62 12.17 -0.40 -3.16
N ASP A 63 11.61 -0.57 -4.35
CA ASP A 63 12.23 -1.23 -5.50
C ASP A 63 13.71 -0.84 -5.75
N ILE A 64 14.05 0.45 -5.72
CA ILE A 64 15.42 0.95 -5.97
C ILE A 64 16.41 0.65 -4.83
N LYS A 65 15.92 0.28 -3.63
CA LYS A 65 16.75 -0.01 -2.43
C LYS A 65 16.67 -1.45 -1.96
N SER A 66 15.60 -2.16 -2.28
CA SER A 66 15.25 -3.45 -1.66
C SER A 66 15.40 -4.64 -2.61
N MET A 67 15.62 -4.39 -3.91
CA MET A 67 15.89 -5.44 -4.89
C MET A 67 17.38 -5.72 -5.00
N ASN A 68 17.73 -7.01 -5.09
CA ASN A 68 19.10 -7.46 -5.33
C ASN A 68 19.39 -7.55 -6.83
N PRO A 69 20.67 -7.47 -7.24
CA PRO A 69 21.07 -7.79 -8.61
C PRO A 69 20.58 -9.18 -9.01
N GLY A 70 19.87 -9.26 -10.15
CA GLY A 70 19.30 -10.51 -10.67
C GLY A 70 17.84 -10.78 -10.29
N ASP A 71 17.25 -9.98 -9.39
CA ASP A 71 15.83 -10.10 -9.06
C ASP A 71 14.94 -9.81 -10.28
N LYS A 72 13.91 -10.64 -10.47
CA LYS A 72 12.89 -10.39 -11.50
C LYS A 72 11.97 -9.26 -11.03
N LEU A 73 11.93 -8.17 -11.81
CA LEU A 73 11.24 -6.94 -11.45
C LEU A 73 9.79 -7.13 -10.97
N PHE A 74 8.91 -7.64 -11.84
CA PHE A 74 7.48 -7.79 -11.50
C PHE A 74 7.22 -8.83 -10.42
N PRO A 75 7.78 -10.05 -10.48
CA PRO A 75 7.57 -11.05 -9.43
C PRO A 75 7.97 -10.57 -8.03
N SER A 76 9.12 -9.89 -7.90
CA SER A 76 9.59 -9.39 -6.61
C SER A 76 8.69 -8.29 -6.06
N ILE A 77 8.29 -7.34 -6.91
CA ILE A 77 7.39 -6.24 -6.54
C ILE A 77 6.00 -6.76 -6.15
N ASP A 78 5.40 -7.64 -6.97
CA ASP A 78 4.08 -8.20 -6.68
C ASP A 78 4.10 -9.02 -5.39
N ASN A 79 5.20 -9.73 -5.13
CA ASN A 79 5.39 -10.45 -3.87
C ASN A 79 5.48 -9.49 -2.68
N ALA A 80 6.22 -8.39 -2.80
CA ALA A 80 6.32 -7.38 -1.76
C ALA A 80 4.95 -6.72 -1.48
N ILE A 81 4.19 -6.35 -2.52
CA ILE A 81 2.84 -5.81 -2.40
C ILE A 81 1.91 -6.79 -1.68
N ARG A 82 1.88 -8.07 -2.10
CA ARG A 82 1.02 -9.09 -1.47
C ARG A 82 1.35 -9.28 0.01
N ASN A 83 2.61 -9.12 0.38
CA ASN A 83 3.08 -9.37 1.74
C ASN A 83 3.27 -8.11 2.59
N CYS A 84 3.01 -6.90 2.08
CA CYS A 84 3.07 -5.69 2.90
C CYS A 84 1.83 -5.52 3.80
N ASN A 85 1.96 -4.77 4.90
CA ASN A 85 0.81 -4.39 5.72
C ASN A 85 0.05 -3.20 5.11
N VAL A 86 0.77 -2.21 4.60
CA VAL A 86 0.23 -0.97 4.02
C VAL A 86 1.06 -0.54 2.80
N GLY A 87 0.42 0.04 1.80
CA GLY A 87 1.07 0.76 0.72
C GLY A 87 1.13 2.25 1.02
N VAL A 88 2.24 2.89 0.69
CA VAL A 88 2.35 4.35 0.60
C VAL A 88 2.61 4.69 -0.85
N SER A 89 1.74 5.51 -1.44
CA SER A 89 1.92 6.00 -2.82
C SER A 89 2.29 7.47 -2.76
N VAL A 90 3.52 7.76 -3.16
CA VAL A 90 4.08 9.11 -3.23
C VAL A 90 3.77 9.67 -4.62
N PHE A 91 2.67 10.39 -4.72
CA PHE A 91 2.23 11.07 -5.93
C PHE A 91 3.03 12.36 -6.11
N SER A 92 3.78 12.47 -7.19
CA SER A 92 4.58 13.63 -7.57
C SER A 92 4.33 14.00 -9.04
N PRO A 93 4.85 15.13 -9.54
CA PRO A 93 4.82 15.42 -10.98
C PRO A 93 5.36 14.24 -11.79
N HIS A 94 4.73 13.93 -12.92
CA HIS A 94 5.03 12.77 -13.79
C HIS A 94 4.67 11.38 -13.23
N TYR A 95 4.07 11.27 -12.05
CA TYR A 95 3.73 9.96 -11.48
C TYR A 95 2.82 9.15 -12.42
N CYS A 96 1.79 9.80 -12.97
CA CYS A 96 0.83 9.18 -13.89
C CYS A 96 1.40 8.92 -15.29
N GLU A 97 2.63 9.35 -15.59
CA GLU A 97 3.32 9.05 -16.84
C GLU A 97 4.11 7.73 -16.72
N SER A 98 4.39 7.28 -15.51
CA SER A 98 5.13 6.04 -15.25
C SER A 98 4.21 4.83 -15.23
N TYR A 99 4.37 3.96 -16.23
CA TYR A 99 3.72 2.65 -16.28
C TYR A 99 3.94 1.84 -15.00
N PHE A 100 5.17 1.83 -14.47
CA PHE A 100 5.50 1.09 -13.25
C PHE A 100 4.73 1.61 -12.05
N CYS A 101 4.61 2.94 -11.90
CA CYS A 101 3.88 3.55 -10.80
C CYS A 101 2.39 3.18 -10.85
N LEU A 102 1.75 3.34 -12.02
CA LEU A 102 0.34 3.02 -12.21
C LEU A 102 0.05 1.54 -12.00
N ARG A 103 0.92 0.64 -12.48
CA ARG A 103 0.76 -0.79 -12.28
C ARG A 103 0.90 -1.17 -10.80
N GLU A 104 1.90 -0.67 -10.10
CA GLU A 104 2.10 -0.93 -8.67
C GLU A 104 0.92 -0.44 -7.82
N LEU A 105 0.43 0.79 -8.06
CA LEU A 105 -0.78 1.31 -7.40
C LEU A 105 -1.99 0.42 -7.66
N THR A 106 -2.17 0.00 -8.91
CA THR A 106 -3.25 -0.91 -9.30
C THR A 106 -3.15 -2.23 -8.56
N THR A 107 -1.96 -2.83 -8.50
CA THR A 107 -1.72 -4.09 -7.77
C THR A 107 -2.00 -3.92 -6.26
N LEU A 108 -1.63 -2.78 -5.65
CA LEU A 108 -1.97 -2.47 -4.25
C LEU A 108 -3.49 -2.46 -4.03
N MET A 109 -4.23 -1.73 -4.87
CA MET A 109 -5.68 -1.59 -4.77
C MET A 109 -6.41 -2.92 -5.01
N GLU A 110 -6.01 -3.68 -6.04
CA GLU A 110 -6.60 -4.99 -6.33
C GLU A 110 -6.30 -6.03 -5.24
N SER A 111 -5.11 -5.93 -4.62
CA SER A 111 -4.74 -6.74 -3.46
C SER A 111 -5.43 -6.29 -2.17
N LYS A 112 -6.35 -5.32 -2.25
CA LYS A 112 -7.12 -4.73 -1.13
C LYS A 112 -6.20 -4.25 -0.01
N LYS A 113 -5.03 -3.74 -0.37
CA LYS A 113 -4.11 -3.12 0.59
C LYS A 113 -4.65 -1.77 0.98
N LYS A 114 -4.44 -1.40 2.24
CA LYS A 114 -4.64 -0.01 2.65
C LYS A 114 -3.56 0.81 1.96
N VAL A 115 -3.95 1.89 1.28
CA VAL A 115 -3.02 2.83 0.64
C VAL A 115 -3.10 4.15 1.39
N ILE A 116 -1.94 4.70 1.73
CA ILE A 116 -1.81 6.05 2.27
C ILE A 116 -1.21 6.92 1.17
N PRO A 117 -2.00 7.83 0.57
CA PRO A 117 -1.50 8.72 -0.46
C PRO A 117 -0.71 9.88 0.16
N ILE A 118 0.43 10.21 -0.44
CA ILE A 118 1.22 11.42 -0.14
C ILE A 118 1.34 12.21 -1.44
N PHE A 119 0.82 13.42 -1.47
CA PHE A 119 0.84 14.30 -2.64
C PHE A 119 1.97 15.32 -2.49
N VAL A 120 3.00 15.21 -3.33
CA VAL A 120 4.21 16.02 -3.33
C VAL A 120 4.14 17.01 -4.48
N ASP A 121 4.03 18.30 -4.17
CA ASP A 121 4.01 19.39 -5.17
C ASP A 121 2.94 19.22 -6.26
N ILE A 122 1.85 18.54 -5.94
CA ILE A 122 0.75 18.25 -6.85
C ILE A 122 -0.57 18.17 -6.08
N LYS A 123 -1.68 18.63 -6.67
CA LYS A 123 -3.02 18.43 -6.12
C LYS A 123 -3.62 17.11 -6.62
N PRO A 124 -4.48 16.44 -5.83
CA PRO A 124 -5.17 15.23 -6.29
C PRO A 124 -5.92 15.42 -7.61
N SER A 125 -6.46 16.62 -7.87
CA SER A 125 -7.17 16.96 -9.11
C SER A 125 -6.28 16.95 -10.36
N GLU A 126 -4.97 17.11 -10.21
CA GLU A 126 -4.00 17.12 -11.32
C GLU A 126 -3.59 15.70 -11.73
N LEU A 127 -3.85 14.70 -10.88
CA LEU A 127 -3.56 13.30 -11.18
C LEU A 127 -4.58 12.74 -12.18
N ARG A 128 -4.10 12.41 -13.39
CA ARG A 128 -4.90 11.80 -14.45
C ARG A 128 -4.09 10.79 -15.27
N VAL A 129 -4.70 9.63 -15.53
CA VAL A 129 -4.16 8.67 -16.51
C VAL A 129 -4.58 9.10 -17.92
N MET A 130 -3.61 9.55 -18.71
CA MET A 130 -3.80 9.95 -20.10
C MET A 130 -3.95 8.71 -20.99
N ASP A 131 -4.86 8.78 -21.96
CA ASP A 131 -4.93 7.79 -23.04
C ASP A 131 -4.18 8.33 -24.24
N ASN A 132 -3.01 7.77 -24.49
CA ASN A 132 -2.16 8.06 -25.64
C ASN A 132 -2.05 6.83 -26.57
N GLY A 133 -2.95 5.84 -26.42
CA GLY A 133 -2.91 4.59 -27.18
C GLY A 133 -1.83 3.60 -26.75
N SER A 134 -1.06 3.88 -25.68
CA SER A 134 0.01 2.98 -25.21
C SER A 134 -0.50 1.79 -24.38
N PHE A 135 -1.73 1.86 -23.87
CA PHE A 135 -2.31 0.83 -23.00
C PHE A 135 -3.55 0.20 -23.63
N GLY A 136 -3.77 -1.08 -23.36
CA GLY A 136 -5.03 -1.72 -23.72
C GLY A 136 -6.19 -1.13 -22.92
N VAL A 137 -7.40 -1.11 -23.50
CA VAL A 137 -8.62 -0.54 -22.87
C VAL A 137 -8.84 -1.06 -21.44
N LYS A 138 -8.64 -2.37 -21.22
CA LYS A 138 -8.80 -2.98 -19.89
C LYS A 138 -7.75 -2.50 -18.89
N GLU A 139 -6.51 -2.32 -19.32
CA GLU A 139 -5.42 -1.87 -18.46
C GLU A 139 -5.61 -0.40 -18.08
N LEU A 140 -5.95 0.44 -19.06
CA LEU A 140 -6.28 1.84 -18.84
C LEU A 140 -7.44 2.02 -17.85
N GLN A 141 -8.47 1.19 -17.96
CA GLN A 141 -9.59 1.21 -17.01
C GLN A 141 -9.16 0.88 -15.58
N ARG A 142 -8.27 -0.11 -15.41
CA ARG A 142 -7.72 -0.49 -14.10
C ARG A 142 -6.89 0.63 -13.50
N PHE A 143 -6.03 1.27 -14.31
CA PHE A 143 -5.21 2.40 -13.87
C PHE A 143 -6.08 3.58 -13.42
N ARG A 144 -7.11 3.93 -14.21
CA ARG A 144 -8.05 5.01 -13.87
C ARG A 144 -8.79 4.73 -12.58
N TRP A 145 -9.30 3.51 -12.41
CA TRP A 145 -9.98 3.10 -11.19
C TRP A 145 -9.07 3.21 -9.96
N ALA A 146 -7.87 2.63 -10.03
CA ALA A 146 -6.93 2.63 -8.90
C ALA A 146 -6.50 4.04 -8.51
N LEU A 147 -6.25 4.91 -9.51
CA LEU A 147 -5.91 6.30 -9.27
C LEU A 147 -7.06 7.08 -8.63
N GLU A 148 -8.29 6.88 -9.11
CA GLU A 148 -9.46 7.59 -8.58
C GLU A 148 -9.77 7.20 -7.13
N GLU A 149 -9.67 5.90 -6.79
CA GLU A 149 -9.80 5.43 -5.40
C GLU A 149 -8.71 6.04 -4.49
N ALA A 150 -7.46 6.10 -4.98
CA ALA A 150 -6.35 6.67 -4.22
C ALA A 150 -6.54 8.17 -3.96
N LYS A 151 -7.03 8.93 -4.94
CA LYS A 151 -7.24 10.39 -4.85
C LYS A 151 -8.16 10.80 -3.71
N TYR A 152 -9.20 10.01 -3.44
CA TYR A 152 -10.17 10.31 -2.38
C TYR A 152 -9.92 9.57 -1.07
N THR A 153 -8.82 8.84 -0.98
CA THR A 153 -8.37 8.30 0.29
C THR A 153 -7.71 9.41 1.11
N VAL A 154 -8.01 9.47 2.41
CA VAL A 154 -7.38 10.45 3.33
C VAL A 154 -5.86 10.25 3.31
N GLY A 155 -5.13 11.32 3.04
CA GLY A 155 -3.67 11.30 2.93
C GLY A 155 -3.01 12.59 3.36
N PHE A 156 -1.76 12.76 2.93
CA PHE A 156 -0.92 13.91 3.29
C PHE A 156 -0.58 14.72 2.04
N THR A 157 -0.51 16.04 2.20
CA THR A 157 0.05 16.95 1.20
C THR A 157 1.39 17.45 1.69
N PHE A 158 2.40 17.43 0.82
CA PHE A 158 3.73 17.95 1.06
C PHE A 158 4.06 18.94 -0.06
N ASP A 159 4.45 20.15 0.33
CA ASP A 159 4.87 21.21 -0.57
C ASP A 159 6.33 21.53 -0.26
N SER A 160 7.22 21.19 -1.19
CA SER A 160 8.67 21.35 -1.03
C SER A 160 9.10 22.81 -0.94
N SER A 161 8.25 23.77 -1.34
CA SER A 161 8.52 25.19 -1.13
C SER A 161 8.41 25.61 0.35
N ASN A 162 7.79 24.76 1.19
CA ASN A 162 7.57 25.03 2.62
C ASN A 162 8.54 24.28 3.57
N GLY A 163 9.51 23.51 3.06
CA GLY A 163 10.56 22.88 3.89
C GLY A 163 11.25 21.66 3.30
#